data_AF-A0A254RN63-F1
#
_entry.id   AF-A0A254RN63-F1
#
_cell.length_a   1.000
_cell.length_b   1.000
_cell.length_c   1.000
_cell.angle_alpha   90.00
_cell.angle_beta   90.00
_cell.angle_gamma   90.00
#
_symmetry.space_group_name_H-M   'P 1'
#
loop_
_entity.id
_entity.type
_entity.pdbx_description
1 polymer ?
#
loop_
_entity_poly.entity_id
_entity_poly.type
_entity_poly.pdbx_seq_one_letter_code
_entity_poly.pdbx_strand_id
1 'polypeptide(L)' 'MLCPHCHSEIKDNATFCPHCGSDKNTGWSEGAEFTDLETPDYDEIVENEFGEKKNKANPLAIAAAVIVALAFIAAMVLH' A
#
# COMPACT_ATOMS: atom_id res chain seq x y z
N MET A 1 1.47 -32.04 -20.77
CA MET A 1 0.53 -31.33 -21.70
C MET A 1 0.71 -29.80 -21.59
N LEU A 2 0.15 -28.98 -22.49
CA LEU A 2 0.20 -27.51 -22.40
C LEU A 2 -1.11 -26.94 -21.83
N CYS A 3 -1.02 -25.93 -20.97
CA CYS A 3 -2.19 -25.24 -20.42
C CYS A 3 -2.93 -24.47 -21.53
N PRO A 4 -4.28 -24.59 -21.64
CA PRO A 4 -5.05 -23.91 -22.68
C PRO A 4 -5.15 -22.39 -22.50
N HIS A 5 -4.79 -21.86 -21.32
CA HIS A 5 -4.84 -20.43 -21.02
C HIS A 5 -3.49 -19.73 -21.19
N CYS A 6 -2.46 -20.17 -20.44
CA CYS A 6 -1.14 -19.53 -20.44
C CYS A 6 -0.07 -20.24 -21.28
N HIS A 7 -0.41 -21.39 -21.89
CA HIS A 7 0.49 -22.19 -22.70
C HIS A 7 1.75 -22.72 -21.98
N SER A 8 1.80 -22.66 -20.65
CA SER A 8 2.88 -23.29 -19.87
C SER A 8 2.73 -24.81 -19.84
N GLU A 9 3.86 -25.51 -19.73
CA GLU A 9 3.87 -26.96 -19.58
C GLU A 9 3.32 -27.37 -18.21
N ILE A 10 2.44 -28.38 -18.20
CA ILE A 10 1.81 -28.89 -17.00
C ILE A 10 1.90 -30.43 -16.97
N LYS A 11 2.01 -30.97 -15.75
CA LYS A 11 1.98 -32.41 -15.49
C LYS A 11 0.61 -32.97 -15.87
N ASP A 12 0.58 -34.18 -16.42
CA ASP A 12 -0.66 -34.78 -16.90
C ASP A 12 -1.66 -35.07 -15.75
N ASN A 13 -1.14 -35.34 -14.55
CA ASN A 13 -1.93 -35.56 -13.34
C ASN A 13 -2.29 -34.28 -12.57
N ALA A 14 -1.90 -33.09 -13.05
CA ALA A 14 -2.33 -31.84 -12.44
C ALA A 14 -3.86 -31.73 -12.51
N THR A 15 -4.48 -30.97 -11.61
CA THR A 15 -5.90 -30.61 -11.65
C THR A 15 -6.10 -29.16 -12.12
N PHE A 16 -5.11 -28.29 -11.88
CA PHE A 16 -5.05 -26.89 -12.31
C PHE A 16 -3.65 -26.53 -12.81
N CYS A 17 -3.50 -25.39 -13.49
CA CYS A 17 -2.21 -24.88 -13.93
C CYS A 17 -1.47 -24.18 -12.78
N PRO A 18 -0.25 -24.61 -12.38
CA PRO A 18 0.50 -23.97 -11.31
C PRO A 18 1.09 -22.60 -11.71
N HIS A 19 1.05 -22.25 -13.00
CA HIS A 19 1.60 -20.98 -13.50
C HIS A 19 0.57 -19.86 -13.50
N CYS A 20 -0.67 -20.17 -13.89
CA CYS A 20 -1.73 -19.15 -14.01
C CYS A 20 -2.99 -19.46 -13.20
N GLY A 21 -3.04 -20.57 -12.46
CA GLY A 21 -4.16 -20.94 -11.59
C GLY A 21 -5.40 -21.48 -12.30
N SER A 22 -5.47 -21.45 -13.63
CA SER A 22 -6.64 -21.87 -14.40
C SER A 22 -6.87 -23.39 -14.33
N ASP A 23 -8.08 -23.84 -14.64
CA ASP A 23 -8.34 -25.27 -14.85
C ASP A 23 -7.45 -25.83 -15.98
N LYS A 24 -7.00 -27.07 -15.84
CA LYS A 24 -6.09 -27.69 -16.82
C LYS A 24 -6.75 -27.97 -18.17
N ASN A 25 -8.06 -28.18 -18.18
CA ASN A 25 -8.84 -28.59 -19.35
C ASN A 25 -9.59 -27.41 -19.95
N THR A 26 -10.22 -26.59 -19.10
CA THR A 26 -11.15 -25.53 -19.54
C THR A 26 -10.56 -24.12 -19.46
N GLY A 27 -9.38 -23.94 -18.85
CA GLY A 27 -8.83 -22.60 -18.61
C GLY A 27 -9.64 -21.83 -17.57
N TRP A 28 -9.71 -20.51 -17.71
CA TRP A 28 -10.60 -19.65 -16.91
C TRP A 28 -11.98 -19.59 -17.56
N SER A 29 -13.04 -19.58 -16.75
CA SER A 29 -14.40 -19.40 -17.26
C SER A 29 -14.55 -18.01 -17.88
N GLU A 30 -14.93 -17.94 -19.15
CA GLU A 30 -15.36 -16.70 -19.79
C GLU A 30 -16.58 -16.13 -19.05
N GLY A 31 -16.60 -14.82 -18.82
CA GLY A 31 -17.71 -14.16 -18.12
C GLY A 31 -17.74 -14.39 -16.60
N ALA A 32 -16.61 -14.74 -15.98
CA ALA A 32 -16.50 -14.65 -14.53
C ALA A 32 -16.81 -13.21 -14.10
N GLU A 33 -17.85 -13.06 -13.28
CA GLU A 33 -18.44 -11.80 -12.78
C GLU A 33 -17.40 -10.85 -12.14
N PHE A 34 -16.23 -11.38 -11.80
CA PHE A 34 -15.15 -10.71 -11.08
C PHE A 34 -13.97 -10.22 -11.94
N THR A 35 -14.01 -10.39 -13.27
CA THR A 35 -12.86 -10.07 -14.16
C THR A 35 -12.57 -8.57 -14.28
N ASP A 36 -13.58 -7.72 -14.10
CA ASP A 36 -13.49 -6.26 -14.23
C ASP A 36 -13.69 -5.52 -12.90
N LEU A 37 -13.35 -6.17 -11.78
CA LEU A 37 -13.42 -5.46 -10.51
C LEU A 37 -12.28 -4.48 -10.37
N GLU A 38 -12.66 -3.23 -10.12
CA GLU A 38 -11.76 -2.22 -9.61
C GLU A 38 -11.18 -2.71 -8.28
N THR A 39 -9.93 -3.15 -8.32
CA THR A 39 -9.17 -3.40 -7.10
C THR A 39 -8.95 -2.07 -6.40
N PRO A 40 -9.00 -2.03 -5.05
CA PRO A 40 -8.67 -0.82 -4.32
C PRO A 40 -7.25 -0.35 -4.68
N ASP A 41 -7.04 0.96 -4.67
CA ASP A 41 -5.76 1.57 -5.04
C ASP A 41 -4.65 1.10 -4.07
N TYR A 42 -3.67 0.38 -4.61
CA TYR A 42 -2.57 -0.18 -3.83
C TYR A 42 -1.74 0.93 -3.16
N ASP A 43 -1.50 2.04 -3.87
CA ASP A 43 -0.67 3.13 -3.36
C ASP A 43 -1.39 3.83 -2.19
N GLU A 44 -2.72 4.00 -2.29
CA GLU A 44 -3.54 4.53 -1.19
C GLU A 44 -3.48 3.64 0.05
N ILE A 45 -3.62 2.32 -0.12
CA ILE A 45 -3.54 1.35 1.00
C ILE A 45 -2.16 1.45 1.66
N VAL A 46 -1.08 1.50 0.87
CA VAL A 46 0.27 1.58 1.40
C VAL A 46 0.48 2.86 2.20
N GLU A 47 0.02 4.01 1.69
CA GLU A 47 0.13 5.28 2.42
C GLU A 47 -0.67 5.28 3.73
N ASN A 48 -1.88 4.71 3.73
CA ASN A 48 -2.75 4.71 4.90
C ASN A 48 -2.25 3.77 6.01
N GLU A 49 -1.79 2.57 5.65
CA GLU A 49 -1.42 1.53 6.61
C GLU A 49 0.06 1.60 7.03
N PHE A 50 0.94 1.99 6.10
CA PHE A 50 2.40 1.94 6.29
C PHE A 50 3.07 3.30 6.12
N GLY A 51 2.35 4.35 5.74
CA GLY A 51 2.90 5.68 5.55
C GLY A 51 3.33 6.35 6.86
N GLU A 52 4.35 7.21 6.76
CA GLU A 52 4.81 7.98 7.91
C GLU A 52 3.81 9.08 8.28
N LYS A 53 3.35 9.08 9.54
CA LYS A 53 2.56 10.19 10.07
C LYS A 53 3.43 11.45 10.15
N LYS A 54 3.18 12.40 9.25
CA LYS A 54 3.79 13.73 9.32
C LYS A 54 3.23 14.47 10.53
N ASN A 55 4.01 14.54 11.60
CA ASN A 55 3.69 15.36 12.76
C ASN A 55 3.72 16.83 12.34
N LYS A 56 2.54 17.42 12.07
CA LYS A 56 2.45 18.88 11.92
C LYS A 56 2.69 19.52 13.27
N ALA A 57 3.75 20.33 13.36
CA ALA A 57 4.03 21.09 14.57
C ALA A 57 2.84 22.01 14.90
N ASN A 58 2.39 21.96 16.15
CA ASN A 58 1.28 22.80 16.61
C ASN A 58 1.75 24.27 16.66
N PRO A 59 1.10 25.20 15.93
CA PRO A 59 1.53 26.59 15.89
C PRO A 59 1.54 27.25 17.27
N LEU A 60 0.67 26.81 18.19
CA LEU A 60 0.64 27.30 19.57
C LEU A 60 1.88 26.85 20.36
N ALA A 61 2.34 25.61 20.13
CA ALA A 61 3.55 25.09 20.77
C ALA A 61 4.80 25.83 20.27
N ILE A 62 4.85 26.15 18.97
CA ILE A 62 5.93 26.96 18.40
C ILE A 62 5.93 28.37 19.03
N ALA A 63 4.77 29.03 19.09
CA ALA A 63 4.67 30.36 19.69
C ALA A 63 5.10 30.37 21.17
N ALA A 64 4.65 29.37 21.94
CA ALA A 64 5.05 29.23 23.34
C ALA A 64 6.57 29.03 23.48
N ALA A 65 7.19 28.17 22.66
CA ALA A 65 8.64 27.95 22.67
C ALA A 65 9.43 29.24 22.36
N VAL A 66 8.97 30.02 21.37
CA VAL A 66 9.59 31.31 21.02
C VAL A 66 9.48 32.31 22.18
N ILE A 67 8.31 32.43 22.81
CA ILE A 67 8.10 33.33 23.95
C ILE A 67 9.02 32.97 25.11
N VAL A 68 9.13 31.68 25.44
CA VAL A 68 10.02 31.19 26.51
C VAL A 68 11.49 31.49 26.18
N ALA A 69 11.92 31.24 24.94
CA ALA A 69 13.29 31.54 24.52
C ALA A 69 13.60 33.05 24.61
N LEU A 70 12.67 33.92 24.18
CA LEU A 70 12.82 35.37 24.29
C LEU A 70 12.88 35.84 25.74
N ALA A 71 12.02 35.30 26.62
CA ALA A 71 12.04 35.62 28.04
C ALA A 71 13.36 35.21 28.70
N PHE A 72 13.91 34.04 28.32
CA PHE A 72 15.20 33.57 28.82
C PHE A 72 16.36 34.46 28.35
N ILE A 73 16.38 34.85 27.07
CA ILE A 73 17.37 35.78 26.52
C ILE A 73 17.27 37.13 27.24
N ALA A 74 16.06 37.67 27.42
CA ALA A 74 15.87 38.93 28.14
C ALA A 74 16.38 38.83 29.60
N ALA A 75 16.09 37.73 30.30
CA ALA A 75 16.58 37.50 31.65
C ALA A 75 18.11 37.43 31.73
N MET A 76 18.77 36.83 30.72
CA MET A 76 20.23 36.78 30.63
C MET A 76 20.89 38.11 30.25
N VAL A 77 20.20 38.98 29.51
CA VAL A 77 20.74 40.30 29.10
C VAL A 77 20.53 41.35 30.20
N LEU A 78 19.53 41.18 31.06
CA LEU A 78 19.25 42.08 32.19
C LEU A 78 19.98 41.72 33.50
N HIS A 79 20.67 40.57 33.56
CA HIS A 79 21.61 40.21 34.63
C HIS A 79 23.05 40.41 34.17
#